data_AF-A0A529ZAI0-F1
#
_entry.id   AF-A0A529ZAI0-F1
#
_cell.length_a   1.000
_cell.length_b   1.000
_cell.length_c   1.000
_cell.angle_alpha   90.00
_cell.angle_beta   90.00
_cell.angle_gamma   90.00
#
_symmetry.space_group_name_H-M   'P 1'
#
loop_
_entity.id
_entity.type
_entity.pdbx_description
1 polymer ?
#
loop_
_entity_poly.entity_id
_entity_poly.type
_entity_poly.pdbx_seq_one_letter_code
_entity_poly.pdbx_strand_id
1 'polypeptide(L)'
;RPQIRNEIWVKLWGNLSLNPVSALTGGKLDEICADPGTRAIIRAMMVEAQTIGEALGASFGIDVDRRIAGAAAVGAHKTSMLQDLELGRPMEIDALVTAVQELGRLTSQATPTIDIVEALIRQRARLAGCL
;
A
#
# COMPACT_ATOMS: atom_id res chain seq x y z
N ARG A 1 0.16 -21.03 18.03
CA ARG A 1 0.16 -19.58 18.40
C ARG A 1 -0.06 -18.80 17.12
N PRO A 2 -0.93 -17.77 17.10
CA PRO A 2 -1.05 -16.91 15.92
C PRO A 2 0.31 -16.28 15.63
N GLN A 3 0.73 -16.31 14.36
CA GLN A 3 1.97 -15.66 13.95
C GLN A 3 1.68 -14.19 13.70
N ILE A 4 1.67 -13.39 14.78
CA ILE A 4 1.37 -11.94 14.76
C ILE A 4 2.15 -11.20 13.66
N ARG A 5 3.40 -11.60 13.39
CA ARG A 5 4.21 -11.06 12.29
C ARG A 5 3.50 -11.17 10.95
N ASN A 6 2.94 -12.34 10.61
CA ASN A 6 2.27 -12.56 9.34
C ASN A 6 1.02 -11.68 9.23
N GLU A 7 0.26 -11.55 10.31
CA GLU A 7 -0.94 -10.70 10.36
C GLU A 7 -0.59 -9.21 10.16
N ILE A 8 0.50 -8.74 10.79
CA ILE A 8 1.01 -7.38 10.59
C ILE A 8 1.37 -7.16 9.12
N TRP A 9 2.15 -8.08 8.53
CA TRP A 9 2.56 -7.96 7.13
C TRP A 9 1.36 -8.02 6.17
N VAL A 10 0.39 -8.92 6.36
CA VAL A 10 -0.81 -9.00 5.50
C VAL A 10 -1.64 -7.71 5.58
N LYS A 11 -1.73 -7.07 6.75
CA LYS A 11 -2.42 -5.78 6.89
C LYS A 11 -1.63 -4.66 6.22
N LEU A 12 -0.35 -4.55 6.53
CA LEU A 12 0.55 -3.54 5.95
C LEU A 12 0.60 -3.65 4.43
N TRP A 13 0.60 -4.86 3.90
CA TRP A 13 0.60 -5.17 2.48
C TRP A 13 -0.55 -4.54 1.72
N GLY A 14 -1.76 -4.56 2.28
CA GLY A 14 -2.91 -3.86 1.69
C GLY A 14 -2.79 -2.34 1.84
N ASN A 15 -2.45 -1.88 3.04
CA ASN A 15 -2.39 -0.44 3.34
C ASN A 15 -1.31 0.28 2.52
N LEU A 16 -0.11 -0.31 2.39
CA LEU A 16 1.00 0.30 1.66
C LEU A 16 0.70 0.46 0.17
N SER A 17 -0.07 -0.45 -0.43
CA SER A 17 -0.31 -0.48 -1.88
C SER A 17 -1.63 0.17 -2.29
N LEU A 18 -2.71 -0.06 -1.54
CA LEU A 18 -4.06 0.42 -1.89
C LEU A 18 -4.28 1.86 -1.46
N ASN A 19 -3.83 2.23 -0.26
CA ASN A 19 -4.10 3.55 0.31
C ASN A 19 -3.50 4.70 -0.50
N PRO A 20 -2.19 4.69 -0.86
CA PRO A 20 -1.64 5.80 -1.62
C PRO A 20 -2.20 5.86 -3.04
N VAL A 21 -2.48 4.72 -3.69
CA VAL A 21 -3.08 4.71 -5.03
C VAL A 21 -4.51 5.26 -5.01
N SER A 22 -5.31 4.87 -4.01
CA SER A 22 -6.65 5.43 -3.77
C SER A 22 -6.59 6.93 -3.51
N ALA A 23 -5.68 7.39 -2.64
CA ALA A 23 -5.52 8.79 -2.32
C ALA A 23 -5.05 9.63 -3.53
N LEU A 24 -4.11 9.13 -4.34
CA LEU A 24 -3.59 9.79 -5.55
C LEU A 24 -4.66 9.99 -6.62
N THR A 25 -5.48 8.96 -6.85
CA THR A 25 -6.47 8.92 -7.93
C THR A 25 -7.85 9.44 -7.53
N GLY A 26 -8.17 9.43 -6.23
CA GLY A 26 -9.54 9.62 -5.73
C GLY A 26 -10.43 8.38 -5.87
N GLY A 27 -9.90 7.28 -6.42
CA GLY A 27 -10.65 6.05 -6.67
C GLY A 27 -10.87 5.20 -5.41
N LYS A 28 -11.99 4.50 -5.41
CA LYS A 28 -12.37 3.49 -4.41
C LYS A 28 -11.71 2.15 -4.71
N LEU A 29 -11.76 1.21 -3.77
CA LEU A 29 -11.09 -0.09 -3.89
C LEU A 29 -11.50 -0.89 -5.13
N ASP A 30 -12.78 -0.95 -5.45
CA ASP A 30 -13.29 -1.60 -6.65
C ASP A 30 -12.76 -0.95 -7.94
N GLU A 31 -12.78 0.38 -8.00
CA GLU A 31 -12.29 1.16 -9.15
C GLU A 31 -10.80 0.95 -9.40
N ILE A 32 -9.95 1.15 -8.38
CA ILE A 32 -8.49 1.04 -8.55
C ILE A 32 -8.01 -0.41 -8.75
N CYS A 33 -8.79 -1.40 -8.31
CA CYS A 33 -8.48 -2.81 -8.53
C CYS A 33 -8.99 -3.33 -9.88
N ALA A 34 -9.97 -2.65 -10.48
CA ALA A 34 -10.54 -2.98 -11.79
C ALA A 34 -9.80 -2.29 -12.96
N ASP A 35 -9.27 -1.08 -12.76
CA ASP A 35 -8.43 -0.42 -13.77
C ASP A 35 -7.10 -1.17 -13.96
N PRO A 36 -6.75 -1.60 -15.19
CA PRO A 36 -5.51 -2.36 -15.43
C PRO A 36 -4.23 -1.61 -15.04
N GLY A 37 -4.20 -0.29 -15.21
CA GLY A 37 -3.03 0.54 -14.92
C GLY A 37 -2.75 0.63 -13.42
N THR A 38 -3.76 1.04 -12.64
CA THR A 38 -3.60 1.13 -11.18
C THR A 38 -3.46 -0.25 -10.54
N ARG A 39 -4.15 -1.28 -11.07
CA ARG A 39 -3.98 -2.67 -10.61
C ARG A 39 -2.53 -3.13 -10.77
N ALA A 40 -1.88 -2.82 -11.89
CA ALA A 40 -0.48 -3.19 -12.11
C ALA A 40 0.47 -2.53 -11.11
N ILE A 41 0.25 -1.25 -10.79
CA ILE A 41 1.02 -0.52 -9.77
C ILE A 41 0.83 -1.15 -8.38
N ILE A 42 -0.42 -1.38 -7.97
CA ILE A 42 -0.76 -2.03 -6.69
C ILE A 42 -0.07 -3.39 -6.59
N ARG A 43 -0.13 -4.18 -7.67
CA ARG A 43 0.48 -5.50 -7.73
C ARG A 43 2.00 -5.43 -7.58
N ALA A 44 2.66 -4.49 -8.26
CA ALA A 44 4.12 -4.34 -8.18
C ALA A 44 4.57 -3.94 -6.77
N MET A 45 3.89 -2.98 -6.12
CA MET A 45 4.16 -2.62 -4.72
C MET A 45 3.95 -3.80 -3.78
N MET A 46 2.89 -4.59 -4.00
CA MET A 46 2.63 -5.80 -3.22
C MET A 46 3.75 -6.84 -3.37
N VAL A 47 4.27 -7.07 -4.58
CA VAL A 47 5.40 -8.00 -4.78
C VAL A 47 6.65 -7.51 -4.06
N GLU A 48 7.02 -6.24 -4.21
CA GLU A 48 8.18 -5.64 -3.53
C GLU A 48 8.08 -5.83 -2.01
N ALA A 49 6.92 -5.49 -1.43
CA ALA A 49 6.69 -5.65 0.00
C ALA A 49 6.64 -7.11 0.46
N GLN A 50 6.13 -8.03 -0.36
CA GLN A 50 6.14 -9.46 -0.05
C GLN A 50 7.57 -9.98 0.06
N THR A 51 8.44 -9.65 -0.89
CA THR A 51 9.86 -10.05 -0.87
C THR A 51 10.57 -9.54 0.39
N ILE A 52 10.29 -8.29 0.81
CA ILE A 52 10.83 -7.73 2.05
C ILE A 52 10.30 -8.48 3.28
N GLY A 53 8.98 -8.71 3.34
CA GLY A 53 8.35 -9.43 4.45
C GLY A 53 8.89 -10.85 4.62
N GLU A 54 9.09 -11.57 3.52
CA GLU A 54 9.66 -12.92 3.50
C GLU A 54 11.14 -12.91 3.96
N ALA A 55 11.93 -11.93 3.54
CA ALA A 55 13.30 -11.75 4.03
C ALA A 55 13.37 -11.48 5.54
N LEU A 56 12.30 -10.94 6.13
CA LEU A 56 12.15 -10.69 7.57
C LEU A 56 11.41 -11.82 8.31
N GLY A 57 11.20 -12.96 7.65
CA GLY A 57 10.62 -14.16 8.24
C GLY A 57 9.10 -14.10 8.43
N ALA A 58 8.40 -13.29 7.62
CA ALA A 58 6.96 -13.37 7.47
C ALA A 58 6.57 -14.42 6.40
N SER A 59 5.35 -14.91 6.47
CA SER A 59 4.77 -15.80 5.46
C SER A 59 3.38 -15.32 5.06
N PHE A 60 3.11 -15.32 3.76
CA PHE A 60 1.84 -14.90 3.18
C PHE A 60 1.04 -16.14 2.76
N GLY A 61 -0.12 -16.34 3.40
CA GLY A 61 -0.99 -17.50 3.12
C GLY A 61 -1.88 -17.36 1.88
N ILE A 62 -1.78 -16.23 1.16
CA ILE A 62 -2.53 -15.93 -0.05
C ILE A 62 -1.60 -15.25 -1.05
N ASP A 63 -1.81 -15.50 -2.34
CA ASP A 63 -1.07 -14.81 -3.39
C ASP A 63 -1.56 -13.35 -3.58
N VAL A 64 -0.72 -12.54 -4.24
CA VAL A 64 -0.96 -11.12 -4.52
C VAL A 64 -2.29 -10.91 -5.24
N ASP A 65 -2.57 -11.70 -6.27
CA ASP A 65 -3.73 -11.48 -7.14
C ASP A 65 -5.03 -11.79 -6.40
N ARG A 66 -5.05 -12.82 -5.53
CA ARG A 66 -6.13 -13.10 -4.59
C ARG A 66 -6.30 -12.00 -3.56
N ARG A 67 -5.21 -11.43 -3.04
CA ARG A 67 -5.28 -10.30 -2.10
C ARG A 67 -5.95 -9.07 -2.73
N ILE A 68 -5.60 -8.76 -3.99
CA ILE A 68 -6.20 -7.66 -4.75
C ILE A 68 -7.67 -7.97 -5.06
N ALA A 69 -7.98 -9.19 -5.49
CA ALA A 69 -9.37 -9.59 -5.73
C ALA A 69 -10.23 -9.47 -4.45
N GLY A 70 -9.68 -9.86 -3.29
CA GLY A 70 -10.34 -9.68 -2.00
C GLY A 70 -10.55 -8.20 -1.65
N ALA A 71 -9.64 -7.30 -2.02
CA ALA A 71 -9.82 -5.87 -1.85
C ALA A 71 -10.92 -5.32 -2.77
N ALA A 72 -10.96 -5.73 -4.04
CA ALA A 72 -12.01 -5.36 -4.98
C ALA A 72 -13.40 -5.82 -4.49
N ALA A 73 -13.48 -7.02 -3.89
CA ALA A 73 -14.72 -7.58 -3.36
C ALA A 73 -15.29 -6.83 -2.15
N VAL A 74 -14.50 -5.97 -1.48
CA VAL A 74 -15.02 -5.03 -0.47
C VAL A 74 -16.00 -4.02 -1.10
N GLY A 75 -15.85 -3.75 -2.40
CA GLY A 75 -16.70 -2.86 -3.18
C GLY A 75 -16.26 -1.41 -3.10
N ALA A 76 -17.22 -0.50 -3.31
CA ALA A 76 -17.04 0.94 -3.40
C ALA A 76 -16.66 1.59 -2.06
N HIS A 77 -15.45 1.29 -1.56
CA HIS A 77 -14.91 1.74 -0.30
C HIS A 77 -13.72 2.67 -0.49
N LYS A 78 -13.72 3.81 0.23
CA LYS A 78 -12.57 4.72 0.28
C LYS A 78 -11.59 4.26 1.34
N THR A 79 -10.31 4.20 1.00
CA THR A 79 -9.25 3.91 1.98
C THR A 79 -9.17 5.02 3.04
N SER A 80 -8.61 4.71 4.22
CA SER A 80 -8.44 5.72 5.28
C SER A 80 -7.62 6.92 4.81
N MET A 81 -6.54 6.68 4.06
CA MET A 81 -5.70 7.76 3.53
C MET A 81 -6.44 8.68 2.55
N LEU A 82 -7.34 8.14 1.71
CA LEU A 82 -8.19 8.98 0.85
C LEU A 82 -9.17 9.82 1.69
N GLN A 83 -9.74 9.24 2.76
CA GLN A 83 -10.60 9.98 3.67
C GLN A 83 -9.83 11.08 4.41
N ASP A 84 -8.60 10.81 4.88
CA ASP A 84 -7.75 11.81 5.52
C ASP A 84 -7.45 12.97 4.57
N LEU A 85 -7.11 12.66 3.31
CA LEU A 85 -6.91 13.68 2.28
C LEU A 85 -8.16 14.55 2.06
N GLU A 86 -9.34 13.93 1.92
CA GLU A 86 -10.60 14.64 1.68
C GLU A 86 -11.03 15.49 2.88
N LEU A 87 -10.64 15.09 4.09
CA LEU A 87 -10.94 15.79 5.33
C LEU A 87 -9.84 16.77 5.75
N GLY A 88 -8.75 16.91 4.98
CA GLY A 88 -7.63 17.80 5.31
C GLY A 88 -6.83 17.35 6.54
N ARG A 89 -6.74 16.04 6.78
CA ARG A 89 -6.03 15.44 7.91
C ARG A 89 -4.64 14.93 7.50
N PRO A 90 -3.67 14.88 8.42
CA PRO A 90 -2.39 14.23 8.17
C PRO A 90 -2.56 12.78 7.70
N MET A 91 -1.86 12.40 6.63
CA MET A 91 -1.88 11.04 6.09
C MET A 91 -0.74 10.19 6.68
N GLU A 92 -0.99 8.91 6.94
CA GLU A 92 -0.02 7.95 7.50
C GLU A 92 1.04 7.47 6.49
N ILE A 93 1.67 8.37 5.72
CA ILE A 93 2.65 8.02 4.68
C ILE A 93 3.90 7.39 5.29
N ASP A 94 4.44 7.98 6.35
CA ASP A 94 5.69 7.52 6.97
C ASP A 94 5.54 6.11 7.56
N ALA A 95 4.43 5.88 8.27
CA ALA A 95 4.15 4.62 8.94
C ALA A 95 3.83 3.45 8.00
N LEU A 96 3.35 3.75 6.78
CA LEU A 96 2.88 2.72 5.84
C LEU A 96 3.82 2.52 4.65
N VAL A 97 4.22 3.61 3.99
CA VAL A 97 4.97 3.55 2.73
C VAL A 97 6.46 3.69 3.00
N THR A 98 6.87 4.75 3.70
CA THR A 98 8.30 5.01 3.98
C THR A 98 8.90 3.92 4.86
N ALA A 99 8.17 3.43 5.86
CA ALA A 99 8.62 2.32 6.70
C ALA A 99 8.99 1.07 5.87
N VAL A 100 8.16 0.70 4.87
CA VAL A 100 8.45 -0.46 4.01
C VAL A 100 9.64 -0.18 3.09
N GLN A 101 9.76 1.04 2.58
CA GLN A 101 10.91 1.48 1.81
C GLN A 101 12.23 1.35 2.59
N GLU A 102 12.23 1.74 3.87
CA GLU A 102 13.38 1.59 4.76
C GLU A 102 13.70 0.13 5.06
N LEU A 103 12.70 -0.71 5.25
CA LEU A 103 12.89 -2.16 5.39
C LEU A 103 13.46 -2.78 4.11
N GLY A 104 13.11 -2.27 2.93
CA GLY A 104 13.74 -2.63 1.66
C GLY A 104 15.24 -2.37 1.68
N ARG A 105 15.65 -1.16 2.08
CA ARG A 105 17.07 -0.80 2.25
C ARG A 105 17.79 -1.71 3.26
N LEU A 106 17.18 -1.97 4.42
CA LEU A 106 17.75 -2.83 5.46
C LEU A 106 17.92 -4.29 5.02
N THR A 107 17.06 -4.76 4.13
CA THR A 107 17.09 -6.13 3.60
C THR A 107 17.77 -6.25 2.24
N SER A 108 18.34 -5.15 1.72
CA SER A 108 18.94 -5.08 0.38
C SER A 108 17.97 -5.47 -0.75
N GLN A 109 16.68 -5.17 -0.58
CA GLN A 109 15.64 -5.38 -1.59
C GLN A 109 15.29 -4.06 -2.26
N ALA A 110 15.21 -4.07 -3.59
CA ALA A 110 14.82 -2.89 -4.35
C ALA A 110 13.31 -2.62 -4.23
N THR A 111 12.93 -1.35 -4.13
CA THR A 111 11.54 -0.89 -3.96
C THR A 111 11.12 0.13 -5.04
N PRO A 112 11.43 -0.07 -6.33
CA PRO A 112 11.28 0.99 -7.33
C PRO A 112 9.84 1.53 -7.46
N THR A 113 8.83 0.66 -7.35
CA THR A 113 7.43 1.09 -7.45
C THR A 113 7.00 1.80 -6.17
N ILE A 114 7.38 1.27 -5.00
CA ILE A 114 7.13 1.93 -3.71
C ILE A 114 7.82 3.31 -3.68
N ASP A 115 9.06 3.44 -4.15
CA ASP A 115 9.81 4.70 -4.21
C ASP A 115 9.07 5.77 -5.02
N ILE A 116 8.56 5.40 -6.20
CA ILE A 116 7.80 6.30 -7.07
C ILE A 116 6.49 6.73 -6.38
N VAL A 117 5.73 5.78 -5.85
CA VAL A 117 4.42 6.06 -5.23
C VAL A 117 4.58 6.89 -3.96
N GLU A 118 5.60 6.61 -3.15
CA GLU A 118 5.96 7.38 -1.95
C GLU A 118 6.21 8.86 -2.30
N ALA A 119 7.02 9.13 -3.32
CA ALA A 119 7.33 10.49 -3.74
C ALA A 119 6.07 11.25 -4.20
N LEU A 120 5.20 10.58 -4.97
CA LEU A 120 3.96 11.17 -5.48
C LEU A 120 2.96 11.46 -4.35
N ILE A 121 2.72 10.49 -3.45
CA ILE A 121 1.75 10.68 -2.37
C ILE A 121 2.24 11.73 -1.37
N ARG A 122 3.55 11.79 -1.10
CA ARG A 122 4.14 12.82 -0.24
C ARG A 122 3.98 14.22 -0.83
N GLN A 123 4.20 14.38 -2.14
CA GLN A 123 3.97 15.67 -2.80
C GLN A 123 2.50 16.06 -2.74
N ARG A 124 1.58 15.13 -3.00
CA ARG A 124 0.13 15.38 -2.89
C ARG A 124 -0.28 15.79 -1.48
N ALA A 125 0.24 15.12 -0.46
CA ALA A 125 0.04 15.45 0.94
C ALA A 125 0.45 16.89 1.24
N ARG A 126 1.65 17.29 0.79
CA ARG A 126 2.16 18.66 0.96
C ARG A 126 1.25 19.70 0.33
N LEU A 127 0.84 19.47 -0.92
CA LEU A 127 -0.03 20.39 -1.66
C LEU A 127 -1.42 20.52 -1.03
N ALA A 128 -1.90 19.46 -0.38
CA ALA A 128 -3.19 19.43 0.30
C ALA A 128 -3.13 19.85 1.79
N GLY A 129 -1.94 20.18 2.33
CA GLY A 129 -1.78 20.46 3.77
C GLY A 129 -2.02 19.25 4.69
N CYS A 130 -1.81 18.04 4.17
CA CYS A 130 -2.06 16.75 4.81
C CYS A 130 -0.78 15.97 5.14
N LEU A 131 0.35 16.68 5.31
CA LEU A 131 1.63 16.10 5.76
C LEU A 131 1.67 15.97 7.28
#